data_AF-A0A7C1Y1B5-F1
#
_entry.id   AF-A0A7C1Y1B5-F1
#
_cell.length_a   1.000
_cell.length_b   1.000
_cell.length_c   1.000
_cell.angle_alpha   90.00
_cell.angle_beta   90.00
_cell.angle_gamma   90.00
#
_symmetry.space_group_name_H-M   'P 1'
#
loop_
_entity.id
_entity.type
_entity.pdbx_description
1 polymer ?
#
loop_
_entity_poly.entity_id
_entity_poly.type
_entity_poly.pdbx_seq_one_letter_code
_entity_poly.pdbx_strand_id
1 'polypeptide(L)'
;MKAIIKLVLIIGLLIGASIIWPVNEWMQAMIVWVKASGVWGVAAFAVIYIISTVMLIPASLLTLGAGFIYGPWWGTLLVSPVSVMAAFVAFSLARGRMRPWGQAKVANSPRFG
;
A
#
# COMPACT_ATOMS: atom_id res chain seq x y z
N MET A 1 26.23 0.92 -18.24
CA MET A 1 26.90 -0.34 -17.81
C MET A 1 26.99 -0.49 -16.29
N LYS A 2 27.55 0.47 -15.54
CA LYS A 2 27.64 0.40 -14.06
C LYS A 2 26.29 0.24 -13.33
N ALA A 3 25.21 0.83 -13.87
CA ALA A 3 23.86 0.71 -13.32
C ALA A 3 23.27 -0.71 -13.44
N ILE A 4 23.55 -1.39 -14.55
CA ILE A 4 23.07 -2.76 -14.81
C ILE A 4 23.77 -3.74 -13.87
N ILE A 5 25.07 -3.57 -13.66
CA ILE A 5 25.87 -4.38 -12.73
C ILE A 5 25.36 -4.21 -11.29
N LYS A 6 25.06 -2.98 -10.85
CA LYS A 6 24.47 -2.72 -9.53
C LYS A 6 23.09 -3.39 -9.39
N LEU A 7 22.25 -3.34 -10.44
CA LEU A 7 20.94 -3.96 -10.43
C LEU A 7 21.04 -5.49 -10.27
N VAL A 8 21.94 -6.13 -11.03
CA VAL A 8 22.18 -7.58 -10.95
C VAL A 8 22.72 -7.99 -9.59
N LEU A 9 23.64 -7.21 -9.01
CA LEU A 9 24.17 -7.46 -7.67
C LEU A 9 23.09 -7.31 -6.59
N ILE A 10 22.23 -6.31 -6.69
CA ILE A 10 21.10 -6.12 -5.77
C ILE A 10 20.13 -7.30 -5.86
N ILE A 11 19.76 -7.71 -7.08
CA ILE A 11 18.86 -8.85 -7.29
C ILE A 11 19.49 -10.15 -6.74
N GLY A 12 20.77 -10.40 -7.02
CA GLY A 12 21.49 -11.56 -6.50
C GLY A 12 21.58 -11.58 -4.96
N LEU A 13 21.81 -10.42 -4.34
CA LEU A 13 21.85 -10.27 -2.88
C LEU A 13 20.46 -10.54 -2.26
N LEU A 14 19.39 -10.04 -2.87
CA LEU A 14 18.02 -10.26 -2.41
C LEU A 14 17.61 -11.73 -2.52
N ILE A 15 17.99 -12.40 -3.61
CA ILE A 15 17.75 -13.85 -3.79
C ILE A 15 18.56 -14.64 -2.75
N GLY A 16 19.83 -14.30 -2.54
CA GLY A 16 20.67 -14.94 -1.52
C GLY A 16 20.11 -14.77 -0.11
N ALA A 17 19.67 -13.56 0.25
CA ALA A 17 19.03 -13.30 1.54
C ALA A 17 17.72 -14.09 1.73
N SER A 18 16.97 -14.32 0.66
CA SER A 18 15.70 -15.07 0.70
C SER A 18 15.86 -16.58 0.96
N ILE A 19 17.06 -17.14 0.74
CA ILE A 19 17.38 -18.57 0.95
C ILE A 19 17.86 -18.82 2.38
N ILE A 20 18.58 -17.86 2.97
CA ILE A 20 19.23 -18.01 4.29
C ILE A 20 18.23 -17.78 5.42
N TRP A 21 17.22 -16.92 5.19
CA TRP A 21 16.19 -16.62 6.16
C TRP A 21 14.98 -17.53 5.90
N PRO A 22 14.41 -18.22 6.91
CA PRO A 22 13.20 -19.03 6.76
C PRO A 22 11.96 -18.15 6.63
N VAL A 23 12.01 -17.15 5.74
CA VAL A 23 10.92 -16.21 5.44
C VAL A 23 9.66 -17.01 5.15
N ASN A 24 9.77 -18.11 4.40
CA ASN A 24 8.63 -18.93 4.03
C ASN A 24 7.85 -19.48 5.23
N GLU A 25 8.53 -19.91 6.30
CA GLU A 25 7.89 -20.48 7.49
C GLU A 25 7.18 -19.40 8.32
N TRP A 26 7.84 -18.27 8.54
CA TRP A 26 7.30 -17.11 9.25
C TRP A 26 6.07 -16.56 8.51
N MET A 27 6.16 -16.58 7.19
CA MET A 27 5.17 -16.08 6.28
C MET A 27 3.95 -17.03 6.21
N GLN A 28 4.16 -18.35 6.21
CA GLN A 28 3.10 -19.34 6.39
C GLN A 28 2.38 -19.18 7.73
N ALA A 29 3.13 -18.99 8.83
CA ALA A 29 2.55 -18.77 10.16
C ALA A 29 1.70 -17.48 10.22
N MET A 30 2.16 -16.39 9.61
CA MET A 30 1.40 -15.15 9.43
C MET A 30 0.12 -15.37 8.61
N ILE A 31 0.20 -16.08 7.48
CA ILE A 31 -0.98 -16.38 6.66
C ILE A 31 -2.00 -17.19 7.45
N VAL A 32 -1.58 -18.20 8.22
CA VAL A 32 -2.49 -19.02 9.04
C VAL A 32 -3.16 -18.16 10.12
N TRP A 33 -2.41 -17.30 10.80
CA TRP A 33 -2.95 -16.40 11.82
C TRP A 33 -3.94 -15.38 11.25
N VAL A 34 -3.63 -14.81 10.08
CA VAL A 34 -4.54 -13.85 9.41
C VAL A 34 -5.75 -14.55 8.79
N LYS A 35 -5.61 -15.77 8.29
CA LYS A 35 -6.78 -16.57 7.87
C LYS A 35 -7.68 -16.92 9.05
N ALA A 36 -7.10 -17.16 10.24
CA ALA A 36 -7.85 -17.42 11.46
C ALA A 36 -8.67 -16.20 11.95
N SER A 37 -8.24 -14.97 11.62
CA SER A 37 -9.01 -13.75 11.96
C SER A 37 -10.18 -13.46 10.99
N GLY A 38 -10.27 -14.18 9.87
CA GLY A 38 -11.45 -14.22 9.00
C GLY A 38 -11.95 -12.83 8.56
N VAL A 39 -13.25 -12.57 8.78
CA VAL A 39 -13.93 -11.33 8.36
C VAL A 39 -13.37 -10.08 9.05
N TRP A 40 -12.89 -10.19 10.29
CA TRP A 40 -12.31 -9.07 11.02
C TRP A 40 -10.98 -8.60 10.41
N GLY A 41 -10.17 -9.53 9.88
CA GLY A 41 -8.94 -9.19 9.18
C GLY A 41 -9.21 -8.36 7.91
N VAL A 42 -10.25 -8.73 7.15
CA VAL A 42 -10.65 -8.01 5.93
C VAL A 42 -11.16 -6.60 6.26
N ALA A 43 -11.99 -6.47 7.29
CA ALA A 43 -12.50 -5.17 7.73
C ALA A 43 -11.37 -4.24 8.20
N ALA A 44 -10.44 -4.75 9.02
CA ALA A 44 -9.27 -3.99 9.46
C ALA A 44 -8.38 -3.57 8.29
N PHE A 45 -8.13 -4.47 7.34
CA PHE A 45 -7.37 -4.16 6.13
C PHE A 45 -8.02 -3.04 5.33
N ALA A 46 -9.33 -3.08 5.12
CA ALA A 46 -10.06 -2.05 4.39
C ALA A 46 -9.92 -0.66 5.05
N VAL A 47 -10.07 -0.59 6.37
CA VAL A 47 -9.92 0.65 7.13
C VAL A 47 -8.50 1.20 7.02
N ILE A 48 -7.49 0.36 7.23
CA ILE A 48 -6.08 0.74 7.09
C ILE A 48 -5.78 1.22 5.67
N TYR A 49 -6.34 0.57 4.65
CA TYR A 49 -6.15 0.96 3.26
C TYR A 49 -6.70 2.36 2.98
N ILE A 50 -7.92 2.64 3.44
CA ILE A 50 -8.55 3.96 3.27
C ILE A 50 -7.72 5.04 3.96
N ILE A 51 -7.35 4.83 5.23
CA ILE A 51 -6.55 5.80 6.01
C ILE A 51 -5.20 6.04 5.34
N SER A 52 -4.50 4.98 4.94
CA SER A 52 -3.20 5.08 4.27
C SER A 52 -3.29 5.86 2.97
N THR A 53 -4.35 5.62 2.18
CA THR A 53 -4.59 6.35 0.92
C THR A 53 -4.82 7.83 1.18
N VAL A 54 -5.58 8.18 2.23
CA VAL A 54 -5.80 9.58 2.63
C VAL A 54 -4.50 10.23 3.14
N MET A 55 -3.64 9.48 3.81
CA MET A 55 -2.31 9.94 4.26
C MET A 55 -1.25 9.97 3.15
N LEU A 56 -1.61 9.71 1.89
CA LEU A 56 -0.69 9.65 0.74
C LEU A 56 0.40 8.57 0.87
N ILE A 57 0.14 7.52 1.66
CA ILE A 57 1.01 6.35 1.76
C ILE A 57 0.83 5.49 0.48
N PRO A 58 1.89 4.89 -0.06
CA PRO A 58 1.80 4.07 -1.27
C PRO A 58 0.82 2.90 -1.11
N ALA A 59 -0.28 2.92 -1.86
CA ALA A 59 -1.27 1.86 -1.88
C ALA A 59 -0.70 0.51 -2.36
N SER A 60 0.38 0.53 -3.15
CA SER A 60 1.04 -0.67 -3.67
C SER A 60 1.51 -1.63 -2.58
N LEU A 61 1.99 -1.11 -1.44
CA LEU A 61 2.41 -1.94 -0.29
C LEU A 61 1.23 -2.73 0.27
N LEU A 62 0.07 -2.09 0.38
CA LEU A 62 -1.14 -2.70 0.90
C LEU A 62 -1.73 -3.69 -0.10
N THR A 63 -1.75 -3.34 -1.39
CA THR A 63 -2.22 -4.24 -2.46
C THR A 63 -1.36 -5.51 -2.56
N LEU A 64 -0.02 -5.37 -2.45
CA LEU A 64 0.88 -6.51 -2.36
C LEU A 64 0.61 -7.34 -1.10
N GLY A 65 0.42 -6.67 0.05
CA GLY A 65 0.04 -7.34 1.30
C GLY A 65 -1.26 -8.13 1.19
N ALA A 66 -2.29 -7.58 0.52
CA ALA A 66 -3.54 -8.30 0.30
C ALA A 66 -3.39 -9.50 -0.63
N GLY A 67 -2.66 -9.35 -1.75
CA GLY A 67 -2.36 -10.45 -2.65
C GLY A 67 -1.53 -11.54 -1.97
N PHE A 68 -0.69 -11.15 -1.02
CA PHE A 68 0.13 -12.06 -0.22
C PHE A 68 -0.69 -12.83 0.82
N ILE A 69 -1.54 -12.15 1.57
CA ILE A 69 -2.32 -12.70 2.69
C ILE A 69 -3.53 -13.51 2.20
N TYR A 70 -4.31 -12.93 1.29
CA TYR A 70 -5.58 -13.50 0.82
C TYR A 70 -5.42 -14.28 -0.50
N GLY A 71 -4.24 -14.20 -1.12
CA GLY A 71 -3.99 -14.77 -2.44
C GLY A 71 -4.37 -13.80 -3.57
N PRO A 72 -3.92 -14.07 -4.81
CA PRO A 72 -4.10 -13.15 -5.93
C PRO A 72 -5.57 -12.91 -6.29
N TRP A 73 -6.40 -13.94 -6.26
CA TRP A 73 -7.82 -13.84 -6.62
C TRP A 73 -8.66 -13.12 -5.57
N TRP A 74 -8.65 -13.62 -4.32
CA TRP A 74 -9.40 -13.00 -3.22
C TRP A 74 -8.84 -11.64 -2.82
N GLY A 75 -7.52 -11.47 -2.82
CA GLY A 75 -6.88 -10.17 -2.58
C GLY A 75 -7.34 -9.13 -3.59
N THR A 76 -7.40 -9.47 -4.88
CA THR A 76 -7.89 -8.55 -5.92
C THR A 76 -9.37 -8.22 -5.75
N LEU A 77 -10.21 -9.23 -5.46
CA LEU A 77 -11.64 -9.03 -5.21
C LEU A 77 -11.90 -8.14 -3.99
N LEU A 78 -11.06 -8.21 -2.96
CA LEU A 78 -11.16 -7.36 -1.78
C LEU A 78 -10.61 -5.95 -2.03
N VAL A 79 -9.43 -5.83 -2.65
CA VAL A 79 -8.76 -4.55 -2.87
C VAL A 79 -9.52 -3.68 -3.87
N SER A 80 -10.14 -4.25 -4.89
CA SER A 80 -10.87 -3.49 -5.92
C SER A 80 -11.92 -2.52 -5.33
N PRO A 81 -12.97 -2.98 -4.61
CA PRO A 81 -13.96 -2.08 -4.02
C PRO A 81 -13.36 -1.17 -2.93
N VAL A 82 -12.45 -1.68 -2.11
CA VAL A 82 -11.78 -0.90 -1.06
C VAL A 82 -10.99 0.27 -1.64
N SER A 83 -10.28 0.06 -2.75
CA SER A 83 -9.49 1.09 -3.41
C SER A 83 -10.36 2.21 -3.99
N VAL A 84 -11.52 1.86 -4.55
CA VAL A 84 -12.50 2.83 -5.06
C VAL A 84 -13.06 3.67 -3.92
N MET A 85 -13.43 3.03 -2.79
CA MET A 85 -13.91 3.75 -1.61
C MET A 85 -12.82 4.66 -1.02
N ALA A 86 -11.58 4.18 -0.93
CA ALA A 86 -10.45 4.95 -0.45
C ALA A 86 -10.19 6.20 -1.31
N ALA A 87 -10.18 6.04 -2.64
CA ALA A 87 -10.01 7.13 -3.58
C ALA A 87 -11.17 8.14 -3.49
N PHE A 88 -12.41 7.66 -3.35
CA PHE A 88 -13.57 8.51 -3.16
C PHE A 88 -13.47 9.36 -1.89
N VAL A 89 -13.10 8.74 -0.77
CA VAL A 89 -12.91 9.45 0.52
C VAL A 89 -11.77 10.46 0.42
N ALA A 90 -10.61 10.06 -0.12
CA ALA A 90 -9.47 10.96 -0.31
C ALA A 90 -9.81 12.16 -1.19
N PHE A 91 -10.52 11.93 -2.30
CA PHE A 91 -10.96 13.01 -3.20
C PHE A 91 -11.99 13.94 -2.55
N SER A 92 -12.95 13.39 -1.83
CA SER A 92 -13.97 14.16 -1.11
C SER A 92 -13.33 15.06 -0.04
N LEU A 93 -12.39 14.52 0.74
CA LEU A 93 -11.63 15.28 1.73
C LEU A 93 -10.77 16.38 1.10
N ALA A 94 -10.07 16.06 0.00
CA ALA A 94 -9.27 17.04 -0.73
C ALA A 94 -10.13 18.19 -1.28
N ARG A 95 -11.29 17.87 -1.88
CA ARG A 95 -12.20 18.86 -2.48
C ARG A 95 -12.90 19.74 -1.43
N GLY A 96 -13.23 19.17 -0.26
CA GLY A 96 -13.93 19.89 0.80
C GLY A 96 -12.99 20.66 1.73
N ARG A 97 -12.13 19.94 2.47
CA ARG A 97 -11.32 20.50 3.56
C ARG A 97 -10.01 21.14 3.09
N MET A 98 -9.45 20.67 1.98
CA MET A 98 -8.11 21.08 1.53
C MET A 98 -8.13 22.22 0.50
N ARG A 99 -9.31 22.57 -0.01
CA ARG A 99 -9.53 23.67 -0.94
C ARG A 99 -9.10 25.05 -0.39
N PRO A 100 -9.40 25.43 0.87
CA PRO A 100 -8.93 26.69 1.45
C PRO A 100 -7.42 26.69 1.69
N TRP A 101 -6.85 25.53 2.11
CA TRP A 101 -5.42 25.37 2.35
C TRP A 101 -4.61 25.48 1.04
N GLY A 102 -5.10 24.87 -0.04
CA GLY A 102 -4.49 24.99 -1.37
C GLY A 102 -4.50 26.43 -1.89
N GLN A 103 -5.61 27.15 -1.72
CA GLN A 103 -5.72 28.55 -2.11
C GLN A 103 -4.77 29.45 -1.30
N ALA A 104 -4.66 29.24 0.02
CA ALA A 104 -3.73 29.97 0.87
C ALA A 104 -2.25 29.71 0.51
N LYS A 105 -1.93 28.50 0.02
CA LYS A 105 -0.56 28.13 -0.37
C LYS A 105 -0.17 28.64 -1.76
N VAL A 106 -1.13 28.71 -2.71
CA VAL A 106 -0.93 29.32 -4.03
C VAL A 106 -0.83 30.85 -3.93
N ALA A 107 -1.64 31.48 -3.07
CA ALA A 107 -1.59 32.93 -2.86
C ALA A 107 -0.25 33.43 -2.26
N ASN A 108 0.48 32.58 -1.53
CA ASN A 108 1.80 32.88 -0.98
C ASN A 108 2.97 32.50 -1.91
N SER A 109 2.70 32.09 -3.16
CA SER A 109 3.76 31.69 -4.10
C SER A 109 4.25 32.90 -4.92
N PRO A 110 5.55 33.27 -4.88
CA PRO A 110 6.11 34.46 -5.55
C PRO A 110 6.18 34.37 -7.08
N ARG A 111 5.55 33.35 -7.69
CA ARG A 111 5.58 33.09 -9.14
C ARG A 111 4.37 33.68 -9.89
N PHE A 112 3.40 34.24 -9.15
CA PHE A 112 2.18 34.85 -9.69
C PHE A 112 1.93 36.27 -9.13
N GLY A 113 3.00 36.97 -8.74
CA GLY A 113 2.97 38.40 -8.40
C GLY A 113 3.59 39.22 -9.51
#